data_AF-A0A6P7TBF3-F1
#
_entry.id   AF-A0A6P7TBF3-F1
#
_cell.length_a   1.000
_cell.length_b   1.000
_cell.length_c   1.000
_cell.angle_alpha   90.00
_cell.angle_beta   90.00
_cell.angle_gamma   90.00
#
_symmetry.space_group_name_H-M   'P 1'
#
loop_
_entity.id
_entity.type
_entity.pdbx_description
1 polymer ?
#
loop_
_entity_poly.entity_id
_entity_poly.type
_entity_poly.pdbx_seq_one_letter_code
_entity_poly.pdbx_strand_id
1 'polypeptide(L)'
;MDSAKKQDISNLAASIDYFTNSLYQAVATGINENVFMSPFSVATVLSMVYLGARQNSAKQFENVLKITSNPDSVALAFKEYFSLLKNSDKRVTSNLVNRLCANEKFPISEDYKNNMVKYFFSDIENVDFITNAEKTRITINDWVKNTTNNKITDLLPSGSLTPQSVLVLINAVYFKGTWAEIFSERATSSRKFYLSSDKTVSHDFMYLSEGFNSKISDNYKVVELRYIGKAFSMFVILPNEINGLAALEKEINAQFLKDIIDRKGFEGLFLELRMPKFRLESSFQLGEVLIKLGLSDIFDPQKADLSGMTGGEKNIYASEMFHKAFVEVNEEGTEAAAATGMFAMDLSGYFGMPMDFDVNHPFTFLIVDNQTKMIHFIGKVTNPTT
;
A
#
# COMPACT_ATOMS: atom_id res chain seq x y z
N MET A 1 17.50 8.98 -17.11
CA MET A 1 17.35 9.37 -15.69
C MET A 1 18.74 9.48 -15.10
N ASP A 2 19.09 10.65 -14.56
CA ASP A 2 20.40 10.96 -13.97
C ASP A 2 20.76 10.00 -12.83
N SER A 3 22.05 9.71 -12.61
CA SER A 3 22.51 8.69 -11.66
C SER A 3 22.17 9.04 -10.21
N ALA A 4 22.24 10.32 -9.84
CA ALA A 4 21.87 10.82 -8.52
C ALA A 4 20.37 10.59 -8.22
N LYS A 5 19.51 10.93 -9.19
CA LYS A 5 18.05 10.71 -9.09
C LYS A 5 17.69 9.24 -8.89
N LYS A 6 18.40 8.34 -9.58
CA LYS A 6 18.22 6.89 -9.40
C LYS A 6 18.62 6.44 -8.01
N GLN A 7 19.70 6.99 -7.46
CA GLN A 7 20.14 6.66 -6.11
C GLN A 7 19.16 7.15 -5.05
N ASP A 8 18.62 8.37 -5.19
CA ASP A 8 17.66 8.93 -4.23
C ASP A 8 16.35 8.13 -4.21
N ILE A 9 15.82 7.76 -5.37
CA ILE A 9 14.63 6.89 -5.45
C ILE A 9 14.91 5.49 -4.89
N SER A 10 16.11 4.95 -5.11
CA SER A 10 16.51 3.66 -4.53
C SER A 10 16.57 3.71 -2.99
N ASN A 11 17.14 4.77 -2.43
CA ASN A 11 17.18 4.99 -0.97
C ASN A 11 15.77 5.15 -0.40
N LEU A 12 14.89 5.87 -1.12
CA LEU A 12 13.48 6.02 -0.76
C LEU A 12 12.76 4.66 -0.78
N ALA A 13 12.96 3.84 -1.82
CA ALA A 13 12.38 2.50 -1.91
C ALA A 13 12.81 1.62 -0.73
N ALA A 14 14.12 1.58 -0.41
CA ALA A 14 14.62 0.81 0.73
C ALA A 14 14.01 1.27 2.08
N SER A 15 13.81 2.58 2.25
CA SER A 15 13.15 3.17 3.43
C SER A 15 11.69 2.70 3.54
N ILE A 16 10.95 2.74 2.42
CA ILE A 16 9.55 2.29 2.35
C ILE A 16 9.45 0.79 2.58
N ASP A 17 10.36 -0.02 2.04
CA ASP A 17 10.33 -1.48 2.21
C ASP A 17 10.61 -1.88 3.67
N TYR A 18 11.54 -1.19 4.33
CA TYR A 18 11.76 -1.35 5.77
C TYR A 18 10.51 -0.95 6.59
N PHE A 19 9.94 0.21 6.27
CA PHE A 19 8.74 0.70 6.95
C PHE A 19 7.54 -0.22 6.72
N THR A 20 7.41 -0.80 5.52
CA THR A 20 6.40 -1.80 5.16
C THR A 20 6.40 -2.96 6.15
N ASN A 21 7.58 -3.53 6.43
CA ASN A 21 7.69 -4.61 7.41
C ASN A 21 7.21 -4.16 8.80
N SER A 22 7.73 -3.03 9.29
CA SER A 22 7.44 -2.54 10.64
C SER A 22 5.96 -2.24 10.82
N LEU A 23 5.35 -1.59 9.83
CA LEU A 23 3.94 -1.24 9.84
C LEU A 23 3.06 -2.48 9.73
N TYR A 24 3.36 -3.40 8.80
CA TYR A 24 2.60 -4.64 8.63
C TYR A 24 2.62 -5.48 9.92
N GLN A 25 3.79 -5.65 10.54
CA GLN A 25 3.91 -6.38 11.79
C GLN A 25 3.07 -5.75 12.91
N ALA A 26 2.95 -4.42 12.94
CA ALA A 26 2.21 -3.71 13.97
C ALA A 26 0.68 -3.75 13.79
N VAL A 27 0.17 -3.92 12.56
CA VAL A 27 -1.28 -3.89 12.28
C VAL A 27 -1.88 -5.24 11.91
N ALA A 28 -1.10 -6.15 11.33
CA ALA A 28 -1.60 -7.39 10.77
C ALA A 28 -1.26 -8.62 11.63
N THR A 29 -0.11 -8.65 12.29
CA THR A 29 0.33 -9.85 12.99
C THR A 29 -0.54 -10.13 14.22
N GLY A 30 -1.03 -11.37 14.33
CA GLY A 30 -1.81 -11.83 15.48
C GLY A 30 -3.32 -11.60 15.37
N ILE A 31 -3.81 -10.97 14.30
CA ILE A 31 -5.25 -10.89 13.99
C ILE A 31 -5.62 -11.85 12.86
N ASN A 32 -6.79 -12.47 12.98
CA ASN A 32 -7.33 -13.39 11.96
C ASN A 32 -8.40 -12.71 11.10
N GLU A 33 -8.01 -11.63 10.46
CA GLU A 33 -8.87 -10.81 9.60
C GLU A 33 -8.13 -10.45 8.31
N ASN A 34 -8.89 -10.11 7.27
CA ASN A 34 -8.30 -9.55 6.06
C ASN A 34 -7.64 -8.21 6.37
N VAL A 35 -6.45 -7.99 5.83
CA VAL A 35 -5.73 -6.73 5.94
C VAL A 35 -5.30 -6.31 4.55
N PHE A 36 -5.50 -5.04 4.23
CA PHE A 36 -4.90 -4.43 3.06
C PHE A 36 -4.49 -3.00 3.38
N MET A 37 -3.27 -2.64 3.01
CA MET A 37 -2.77 -1.28 3.25
C MET A 37 -1.75 -0.85 2.22
N SER A 38 -1.51 0.45 2.15
CA SER A 38 -0.40 1.02 1.38
C SER A 38 0.64 1.66 2.30
N PRO A 39 1.72 0.93 2.63
CA PRO A 39 2.84 1.51 3.38
C PRO A 39 3.48 2.68 2.62
N PHE A 40 3.53 2.62 1.29
CA PHE A 40 3.99 3.73 0.45
C PHE A 40 3.17 5.00 0.67
N SER A 41 1.83 4.89 0.66
CA SER A 41 0.97 6.06 0.83
C SER A 41 1.00 6.61 2.26
N VAL A 42 1.08 5.73 3.26
CA VAL A 42 1.32 6.12 4.66
C VAL A 42 2.65 6.86 4.79
N ALA A 43 3.74 6.30 4.25
CA ALA A 43 5.07 6.92 4.27
C ALA A 43 5.10 8.26 3.52
N THR A 44 4.31 8.41 2.47
CA THR A 44 4.14 9.70 1.76
C THR A 44 3.58 10.76 2.69
N VAL A 45 2.46 10.47 3.38
CA VAL A 45 1.84 11.42 4.32
C VAL A 45 2.73 11.71 5.52
N LEU A 46 3.44 10.71 6.03
CA LEU A 46 4.44 10.92 7.08
C LEU A 46 5.59 11.80 6.60
N SER A 47 6.03 11.64 5.35
CA SER A 47 7.11 12.44 4.78
C SER A 47 6.69 13.88 4.49
N MET A 48 5.41 14.12 4.21
CA MET A 48 4.85 15.47 4.19
C MET A 48 5.06 16.14 5.55
N VAL A 49 4.66 15.48 6.66
CA VAL A 49 4.85 16.03 8.02
C VAL A 49 6.33 16.14 8.39
N TYR A 50 7.17 15.18 8.00
CA TYR A 50 8.61 15.21 8.21
C TYR A 50 9.28 16.45 7.60
N LEU A 51 8.80 16.93 6.45
CA LEU A 51 9.30 18.17 5.84
C LEU A 51 9.18 19.39 6.79
N GLY A 52 8.13 19.40 7.60
CA GLY A 52 7.89 20.43 8.62
C GLY A 52 8.49 20.13 9.99
N ALA A 53 8.94 18.90 10.22
CA ALA A 53 9.47 18.46 11.51
C ALA A 53 10.87 19.00 11.77
N ARG A 54 11.18 19.27 13.04
CA ARG A 54 12.50 19.72 13.51
C ARG A 54 12.93 18.91 14.72
N GLN A 55 14.21 19.04 15.08
CA GLN A 55 14.77 18.50 16.31
C GLN A 55 14.43 17.02 16.55
N ASN A 56 13.92 16.67 17.74
CA ASN A 56 13.65 15.29 18.10
C ASN A 56 12.50 14.67 17.28
N SER A 57 11.49 15.47 16.91
CA SER A 57 10.42 15.00 16.03
C SER A 57 10.97 14.56 14.67
N ALA A 58 11.88 15.33 14.07
CA ALA A 58 12.55 14.95 12.83
C ALA A 58 13.36 13.64 12.99
N LYS A 59 14.13 13.52 14.08
CA LYS A 59 14.91 12.30 14.37
C LYS A 59 14.03 11.06 14.51
N GLN A 60 12.82 11.17 15.05
CA GLN A 60 11.90 10.05 15.14
C GLN A 60 11.42 9.58 13.76
N PHE A 61 11.13 10.50 12.82
CA PHE A 61 10.84 10.14 11.43
C PHE A 61 12.02 9.41 10.77
N GLU A 62 13.24 9.94 10.92
CA GLU A 62 14.47 9.31 10.41
C GLU A 62 14.62 7.86 10.93
N ASN A 63 14.36 7.65 12.22
CA ASN A 63 14.46 6.33 12.85
C ASN A 63 13.37 5.35 12.42
N VAL A 64 12.12 5.81 12.30
CA VAL A 64 10.95 4.99 11.96
C VAL A 64 10.92 4.63 10.48
N LEU A 65 11.22 5.59 9.61
CA LEU A 65 11.26 5.40 8.16
C LEU A 65 12.63 4.90 7.67
N LYS A 66 13.65 4.84 8.54
CA LYS A 66 15.06 4.53 8.19
C LYS A 66 15.63 5.43 7.10
N ILE A 67 15.23 6.70 7.15
CA ILE A 67 15.73 7.75 6.27
C ILE A 67 17.07 8.24 6.81
N THR A 68 18.08 8.30 5.95
CA THR A 68 19.40 8.86 6.27
C THR A 68 19.61 10.26 5.68
N SER A 69 18.66 10.73 4.86
CA SER A 69 18.69 12.03 4.19
C SER A 69 17.88 13.09 4.94
N ASN A 70 18.22 14.36 4.73
CA ASN A 70 17.43 15.47 5.26
C ASN A 70 16.02 15.52 4.62
N PRO A 71 15.06 16.23 5.24
CA PRO A 71 13.67 16.27 4.76
C PRO A 71 13.48 16.75 3.32
N ASP A 72 14.24 17.76 2.88
CA ASP A 72 14.15 18.29 1.52
C ASP A 72 14.60 17.28 0.46
N SER A 73 15.67 16.53 0.74
CA SER A 73 16.15 15.46 -0.14
C SER A 73 15.13 14.32 -0.27
N VAL A 74 14.45 13.96 0.83
CA VAL A 74 13.37 12.96 0.79
C VAL A 74 12.18 13.47 -0.02
N ALA A 75 11.75 14.71 0.21
CA ALA A 75 10.66 15.33 -0.53
C ALA A 75 10.99 15.42 -2.03
N LEU A 76 12.25 15.71 -2.39
CA LEU A 76 12.71 15.68 -3.77
C LEU A 76 12.64 14.26 -4.36
N ALA A 77 13.06 13.23 -3.63
CA ALA A 77 12.95 11.85 -4.08
C ALA A 77 11.49 11.44 -4.36
N PHE A 78 10.54 11.85 -3.51
CA PHE A 78 9.11 11.68 -3.76
C PHE A 78 8.65 12.39 -5.02
N LYS A 79 9.06 13.66 -5.22
CA LYS A 79 8.72 14.42 -6.43
C LYS A 79 9.17 13.71 -7.70
N GLU A 80 10.40 13.22 -7.69
CA GLU A 80 10.97 12.50 -8.82
C GLU A 80 10.24 11.20 -9.05
N TYR A 81 9.93 10.47 -7.98
CA TYR A 81 9.16 9.24 -8.06
C TYR A 81 7.75 9.45 -8.60
N PHE A 82 7.00 10.44 -8.10
CA PHE A 82 5.68 10.80 -8.63
C PHE A 82 5.74 11.25 -10.09
N SER A 83 6.82 11.92 -10.50
CA SER A 83 7.04 12.28 -11.90
C SER A 83 7.27 11.05 -12.79
N LEU A 84 7.90 9.99 -12.28
CA LEU A 84 8.02 8.71 -12.98
C LEU A 84 6.66 8.02 -13.08
N LEU A 85 5.90 7.97 -11.98
CA LEU A 85 4.55 7.37 -11.97
C LEU A 85 3.58 8.09 -12.90
N LYS A 86 3.62 9.42 -12.98
CA LYS A 86 2.75 10.17 -13.91
C LYS A 86 3.04 9.88 -15.38
N ASN A 87 4.29 9.51 -15.68
CA ASN A 87 4.74 9.16 -17.02
C ASN A 87 4.67 7.65 -17.30
N SER A 88 4.27 6.82 -16.32
CA SER A 88 4.07 5.40 -16.52
C SER A 88 2.71 5.09 -17.15
N ASP A 89 2.51 3.85 -17.57
CA ASP A 89 1.35 3.41 -18.34
C ASP A 89 0.02 3.69 -17.59
N LYS A 90 -0.88 4.47 -18.20
CA LYS A 90 -2.16 4.92 -17.62
C LYS A 90 -3.14 3.79 -17.29
N ARG A 91 -2.79 2.53 -17.58
CA ARG A 91 -3.62 1.34 -17.40
C ARG A 91 -3.48 0.68 -16.02
N VAL A 92 -2.60 1.21 -15.16
CA VAL A 92 -2.63 0.96 -13.70
C VAL A 92 -3.13 2.23 -13.02
N THR A 93 -4.33 2.18 -12.47
CA THR A 93 -4.92 3.28 -11.70
C THR A 93 -4.56 3.10 -10.22
N SER A 94 -3.61 3.90 -9.74
CA SER A 94 -3.35 4.07 -8.31
C SER A 94 -3.78 5.49 -7.92
N ASN A 95 -4.96 5.60 -7.32
CA ASN A 95 -5.45 6.89 -6.81
C ASN A 95 -4.99 7.03 -5.36
N LEU A 96 -3.87 7.73 -5.18
CA LEU A 96 -3.32 8.06 -3.87
C LEU A 96 -3.94 9.38 -3.41
N VAL A 97 -4.78 9.30 -2.39
CA VAL A 97 -5.42 10.45 -1.77
C VAL A 97 -4.67 10.75 -0.48
N ASN A 98 -3.81 11.75 -0.53
CA ASN A 98 -2.98 12.20 0.59
C ASN A 98 -3.34 13.66 0.89
N ARG A 99 -3.81 13.94 2.11
CA ARG A 99 -4.16 15.30 2.52
C ARG A 99 -3.80 15.55 3.98
N LEU A 100 -3.36 16.77 4.26
CA LEU A 100 -3.20 17.30 5.61
C LEU A 100 -4.27 18.36 5.85
N CYS A 101 -4.94 18.32 7.01
CA CYS A 101 -5.89 19.34 7.43
C CYS A 101 -5.43 19.92 8.77
N ALA A 102 -5.10 21.20 8.78
CA ALA A 102 -4.70 21.93 9.97
C ALA A 102 -5.86 22.80 10.48
N ASN A 103 -6.01 22.94 11.79
CA ASN A 103 -6.97 23.87 12.37
C ASN A 103 -6.62 25.30 11.93
N GLU A 104 -7.61 26.11 11.57
CA GLU A 104 -7.42 27.51 11.17
C GLU A 104 -6.72 28.38 12.22
N LYS A 105 -6.77 28.00 13.51
CA LYS A 105 -6.01 28.66 14.59
C LYS A 105 -4.51 28.55 14.46
N PHE A 106 -4.00 27.62 13.64
CA PHE A 106 -2.57 27.41 13.43
C PHE A 106 -2.26 27.64 11.94
N PRO A 107 -2.02 28.90 11.53
CA PRO A 107 -1.73 29.23 10.15
C PRO A 107 -0.50 28.47 9.64
N ILE A 108 -0.67 27.80 8.50
CA ILE A 108 0.44 27.14 7.81
C ILE A 108 1.16 28.16 6.94
N SER A 109 2.48 28.16 6.98
CA SER A 109 3.32 29.09 6.23
C SER A 109 3.18 28.88 4.73
N GLU A 110 3.28 29.96 3.96
CA GLU A 110 3.15 29.91 2.51
C GLU A 110 4.30 29.10 1.87
N ASP A 111 5.50 29.20 2.43
CA ASP A 111 6.65 28.39 2.00
C ASP A 111 6.39 26.90 2.14
N TYR A 112 5.76 26.48 3.25
CA TYR A 112 5.42 25.08 3.45
C TYR A 112 4.34 24.61 2.46
N LYS A 113 3.28 25.42 2.25
CA LYS A 113 2.24 25.13 1.24
C LYS A 113 2.83 24.98 -0.16
N ASN A 114 3.71 25.91 -0.56
CA ASN A 114 4.41 25.85 -1.84
C ASN A 114 5.25 24.56 -1.98
N ASN A 115 5.92 24.13 -0.91
CA ASN A 115 6.68 22.89 -0.91
C ASN A 115 5.78 21.64 -1.01
N MET A 116 4.61 21.63 -0.36
CA MET A 116 3.63 20.53 -0.48
C MET A 116 3.19 20.34 -1.94
N VAL A 117 2.84 21.44 -2.62
CA VAL A 117 2.45 21.42 -4.04
C VAL A 117 3.63 21.00 -4.91
N LYS A 118 4.82 21.54 -4.64
CA LYS A 118 6.04 21.28 -5.44
C LYS A 118 6.50 19.83 -5.38
N TYR A 119 6.52 19.23 -4.19
CA TYR A 119 7.17 17.95 -3.95
C TYR A 119 6.20 16.77 -3.95
N PHE A 120 5.02 16.95 -3.36
CA PHE A 120 4.08 15.86 -3.16
C PHE A 120 2.85 15.95 -4.06
N PHE A 121 2.74 17.01 -4.88
CA PHE A 121 1.57 17.30 -5.71
C PHE A 121 0.26 17.28 -4.90
N SER A 122 0.35 17.72 -3.65
CA SER A 122 -0.75 17.78 -2.70
C SER A 122 -0.80 19.15 -2.02
N ASP A 123 -1.87 19.39 -1.30
CA ASP A 123 -2.15 20.63 -0.60
C ASP A 123 -2.37 20.36 0.90
N ILE A 124 -2.25 21.41 1.70
CA ILE A 124 -2.60 21.44 3.12
C ILE A 124 -3.63 22.53 3.36
N GLU A 125 -4.78 22.13 3.89
CA GLU A 125 -5.91 23.04 4.08
C GLU A 125 -6.01 23.47 5.55
N ASN A 126 -6.17 24.78 5.78
CA ASN A 126 -6.60 25.28 7.07
C ASN A 126 -8.14 25.17 7.15
N VAL A 127 -8.65 24.45 8.14
CA VAL A 127 -10.07 24.15 8.30
C VAL A 127 -10.58 24.55 9.68
N ASP A 128 -11.83 25.00 9.76
CA ASP A 128 -12.49 25.29 11.02
C ASP A 128 -13.01 24.00 11.67
N PHE A 129 -12.21 23.44 12.57
CA PHE A 129 -12.68 22.34 13.41
C PHE A 129 -13.52 22.81 14.60
N ILE A 130 -13.37 24.06 15.05
CA ILE A 130 -13.95 24.53 16.32
C ILE A 130 -15.46 24.64 16.21
N THR A 131 -15.95 25.24 15.13
CA THR A 131 -17.39 25.41 14.92
C THR A 131 -17.95 24.43 13.89
N ASN A 132 -17.11 23.86 13.03
CA ASN A 132 -17.54 23.08 11.87
C ASN A 132 -16.94 21.65 11.76
N ALA A 133 -16.39 21.06 12.83
CA ALA A 133 -15.75 19.72 12.78
C ALA A 133 -16.54 18.65 12.01
N GLU A 134 -17.84 18.45 12.31
CA GLU A 134 -18.66 17.45 11.62
C GLU A 134 -18.91 17.79 10.14
N LYS A 135 -19.09 19.07 9.81
CA LYS A 135 -19.22 19.52 8.42
C LYS A 135 -17.92 19.30 7.65
N THR A 136 -16.78 19.56 8.28
CA THR A 136 -15.45 19.30 7.73
C THR A 136 -15.23 17.81 7.51
N ARG A 137 -15.65 16.96 8.46
CA ARG A 137 -15.61 15.49 8.34
C ARG A 137 -16.38 15.00 7.10
N ILE A 138 -17.61 15.48 6.93
CA ILE A 138 -18.47 15.13 5.78
C ILE A 138 -17.81 15.59 4.46
N THR A 139 -17.33 16.83 4.41
CA THR A 139 -16.65 17.39 3.23
C THR A 139 -15.43 16.54 2.83
N ILE A 140 -14.61 16.14 3.80
CA ILE A 140 -13.45 15.27 3.56
C ILE A 140 -13.89 13.90 3.03
N ASN A 141 -14.89 13.28 3.65
CA ASN A 141 -15.39 11.98 3.20
C ASN A 141 -15.96 12.04 1.78
N ASP A 142 -16.72 13.08 1.43
CA ASP A 142 -17.26 13.28 0.09
C ASP A 142 -16.14 13.49 -0.94
N TRP A 143 -15.12 14.27 -0.58
CA TRP A 143 -13.95 14.47 -1.45
C TRP A 143 -13.17 13.17 -1.68
N VAL A 144 -12.93 12.38 -0.63
CA VAL A 144 -12.28 11.06 -0.72
C VAL A 144 -13.10 10.12 -1.60
N LYS A 145 -14.41 10.07 -1.38
CA LYS A 145 -15.35 9.26 -2.16
C LYS A 145 -15.27 9.61 -3.65
N ASN A 146 -15.32 10.89 -3.99
CA ASN A 146 -15.25 11.34 -5.38
C ASN A 146 -13.88 11.02 -6.01
N THR A 147 -12.78 11.24 -5.29
CA THR A 147 -11.41 11.01 -5.80
C THR A 147 -11.10 9.52 -5.97
N THR A 148 -11.77 8.66 -5.19
CA THR A 148 -11.60 7.20 -5.23
C THR A 148 -12.67 6.50 -6.08
N ASN A 149 -13.36 7.22 -6.96
CA ASN A 149 -14.42 6.67 -7.82
C ASN A 149 -15.51 5.92 -7.03
N ASN A 150 -15.88 6.47 -5.87
CA ASN A 150 -16.83 5.92 -4.90
C ASN A 150 -16.42 4.61 -4.24
N LYS A 151 -15.15 4.18 -4.36
CA LYS A 151 -14.66 2.93 -3.76
C LYS A 151 -14.34 3.06 -2.27
N ILE A 152 -13.99 4.26 -1.81
CA ILE A 152 -13.74 4.54 -0.40
C ILE A 152 -14.78 5.54 0.10
N THR A 153 -15.68 5.08 0.95
CA THR A 153 -16.61 5.94 1.69
C THR A 153 -16.22 5.98 3.16
N ASP A 154 -16.69 7.00 3.88
CA ASP A 154 -16.61 7.04 5.35
C ASP A 154 -15.20 6.80 5.91
N LEU A 155 -14.18 7.43 5.29
CA LEU A 155 -12.80 7.36 5.74
C LEU A 155 -12.67 7.84 7.19
N LEU A 156 -13.37 8.92 7.52
CA LEU A 156 -13.44 9.51 8.85
C LEU A 156 -14.75 9.10 9.55
N PRO A 157 -14.67 8.26 10.61
CA PRO A 157 -15.84 7.87 11.40
C PRO A 157 -16.53 9.07 12.06
N SER A 158 -17.84 8.98 12.30
CA SER A 158 -18.57 10.01 13.06
C SER A 158 -17.90 10.28 14.42
N GLY A 159 -17.73 11.55 14.77
CA GLY A 159 -17.04 11.96 16.00
C GLY A 159 -15.51 11.86 15.96
N SER A 160 -14.90 11.44 14.84
CA SER A 160 -13.44 11.33 14.73
C SER A 160 -12.75 12.69 14.61
N LEU A 161 -13.48 13.74 14.22
CA LEU A 161 -13.02 15.13 14.21
C LEU A 161 -13.72 15.87 15.33
N THR A 162 -12.95 16.63 16.11
CA THR A 162 -13.46 17.38 17.26
C THR A 162 -13.00 18.83 17.20
N PRO A 163 -13.64 19.75 17.96
CA PRO A 163 -13.14 21.11 18.12
C PRO A 163 -11.68 21.23 18.61
N GLN A 164 -11.14 20.16 19.18
CA GLN A 164 -9.76 20.05 19.68
C GLN A 164 -8.78 19.53 18.63
N SER A 165 -9.25 19.05 17.47
CA SER A 165 -8.38 18.60 16.39
C SER A 165 -7.47 19.73 15.92
N VAL A 166 -6.18 19.42 15.77
CA VAL A 166 -5.09 20.36 15.42
C VAL A 166 -4.55 20.05 14.03
N LEU A 167 -3.91 18.90 13.82
CA LEU A 167 -3.46 18.45 12.51
C LEU A 167 -3.97 17.02 12.28
N VAL A 168 -4.75 16.83 11.22
CA VAL A 168 -5.31 15.53 10.83
C VAL A 168 -4.63 15.07 9.55
N LEU A 169 -4.05 13.86 9.61
CA LEU A 169 -3.33 13.23 8.53
C LEU A 169 -4.27 12.24 7.84
N ILE A 170 -4.55 12.47 6.56
CA ILE A 170 -5.58 11.74 5.83
C ILE A 170 -4.92 10.99 4.68
N ASN A 171 -5.07 9.68 4.71
CA ASN A 171 -4.64 8.82 3.62
C ASN A 171 -5.76 7.86 3.18
N ALA A 172 -6.13 7.93 1.91
CA ALA A 172 -6.99 6.94 1.26
C ALA A 172 -6.36 6.47 -0.04
N VAL A 173 -6.45 5.19 -0.33
CA VAL A 173 -5.83 4.63 -1.53
C VAL A 173 -6.67 3.54 -2.17
N TYR A 174 -6.86 3.69 -3.48
CA TYR A 174 -7.53 2.72 -4.32
C TYR A 174 -6.55 2.22 -5.39
N PHE A 175 -6.36 0.91 -5.44
CA PHE A 175 -5.56 0.27 -6.48
C PHE A 175 -6.45 -0.53 -7.44
N LYS A 176 -6.26 -0.27 -8.73
CA LYS A 176 -6.89 -0.97 -9.86
C LYS A 176 -5.85 -1.16 -10.95
N GLY A 177 -5.55 -2.41 -11.29
CA GLY A 177 -4.62 -2.74 -12.35
C GLY A 177 -5.15 -3.91 -13.17
N THR A 178 -4.92 -3.86 -14.48
CA THR A 178 -5.26 -4.94 -15.43
C THR A 178 -4.09 -5.92 -15.52
N TRP A 179 -4.38 -7.21 -15.49
CA TRP A 179 -3.34 -8.24 -15.64
C TRP A 179 -2.66 -8.15 -17.01
N ALA A 180 -1.38 -8.50 -17.07
CA ALA A 180 -0.70 -8.67 -18.35
C ALA A 180 -1.28 -9.88 -19.09
N GLU A 181 -1.50 -10.97 -18.36
CA GLU A 181 -2.20 -12.17 -18.83
C GLU A 181 -3.54 -12.27 -18.08
N ILE A 182 -4.64 -12.04 -18.81
CA ILE A 182 -5.99 -11.94 -18.26
C ILE A 182 -6.55 -13.34 -18.01
N PHE A 183 -7.24 -13.53 -16.89
CA PHE A 183 -7.99 -14.76 -16.64
C PHE A 183 -9.26 -14.77 -17.49
N SER A 184 -9.62 -15.92 -18.05
CA SER A 184 -10.91 -16.03 -18.74
C SER A 184 -12.04 -16.19 -17.73
N GLU A 185 -13.06 -15.33 -17.78
CA GLU A 185 -14.28 -15.49 -16.97
C GLU A 185 -14.96 -16.85 -17.18
N ARG A 186 -14.79 -17.46 -18.36
CA ARG A 186 -15.34 -18.80 -18.66
C ARG A 186 -14.61 -19.92 -17.93
N ALA A 187 -13.37 -19.66 -17.48
CA ALA A 187 -12.57 -20.59 -16.70
C ALA A 187 -12.77 -20.40 -15.20
N THR A 188 -13.43 -19.31 -14.78
CA THR A 188 -13.81 -19.09 -13.39
C THR A 188 -14.80 -20.17 -12.94
N SER A 189 -14.51 -20.81 -11.82
CA SER A 189 -15.35 -21.86 -11.26
C SER A 189 -15.38 -21.81 -9.74
N SER A 190 -16.51 -22.22 -9.17
CA SER A 190 -16.68 -22.30 -7.71
C SER A 190 -15.79 -23.41 -7.14
N ARG A 191 -14.93 -23.05 -6.18
CA ARG A 191 -14.03 -23.98 -5.45
C ARG A 191 -14.08 -23.71 -3.95
N LYS A 192 -13.54 -24.65 -3.18
CA LYS A 192 -13.41 -24.49 -1.73
C LYS A 192 -12.21 -23.62 -1.41
N PHE A 193 -12.42 -22.63 -0.55
CA PHE A 193 -11.38 -21.94 0.20
C PHE A 193 -11.42 -22.41 1.66
N TYR A 194 -10.29 -22.88 2.18
CA TYR A 194 -10.11 -23.31 3.56
C TYR A 194 -9.80 -22.08 4.41
N LEU A 195 -10.74 -21.67 5.26
CA LEU A 195 -10.49 -20.63 6.27
C LEU A 195 -9.56 -21.14 7.39
N SER A 196 -9.64 -22.45 7.65
CA SER A 196 -8.79 -23.25 8.51
C SER A 196 -8.87 -24.71 8.06
N SER A 197 -8.04 -25.59 8.63
CA SER A 197 -8.04 -27.04 8.33
C SER A 197 -9.41 -27.73 8.46
N ASP A 198 -10.31 -27.18 9.28
CA ASP A 198 -11.63 -27.71 9.60
C ASP A 198 -12.80 -26.87 9.06
N LYS A 199 -12.53 -25.69 8.47
CA LYS A 199 -13.57 -24.76 8.01
C LYS A 199 -13.34 -24.33 6.57
N THR A 200 -14.36 -24.48 5.73
CA THR A 200 -14.31 -24.09 4.33
C THR A 200 -15.48 -23.20 3.92
N VAL A 201 -15.27 -22.38 2.92
CA VAL A 201 -16.29 -21.63 2.18
C VAL A 201 -16.20 -21.95 0.69
N SER A 202 -17.29 -21.81 -0.05
CA SER A 202 -17.27 -21.90 -1.51
C SER A 202 -17.14 -20.50 -2.09
N HIS A 203 -16.22 -20.30 -3.04
CA HIS A 203 -16.03 -19.01 -3.69
C HIS A 203 -15.57 -19.19 -5.14
N ASP A 204 -15.65 -18.12 -5.92
CA ASP A 204 -15.23 -18.12 -7.32
C ASP A 204 -13.70 -18.05 -7.42
N PHE A 205 -13.12 -19.02 -8.12
CA PHE A 205 -11.69 -19.09 -8.41
C PHE A 205 -11.47 -18.91 -9.89
N MET A 206 -10.63 -17.93 -10.21
CA MET A 206 -10.11 -17.68 -11.54
C MET A 206 -9.06 -18.75 -11.86
N TYR A 207 -8.91 -19.10 -13.14
CA TYR A 207 -7.95 -20.10 -13.61
C TYR A 207 -7.13 -19.60 -14.80
N LEU A 208 -5.83 -19.84 -14.75
CA LEU A 208 -4.90 -19.57 -15.84
C LEU A 208 -3.81 -20.66 -15.86
N SER A 209 -3.47 -21.16 -17.05
CA SER A 209 -2.40 -22.15 -17.24
C SER A 209 -1.33 -21.59 -18.15
N GLU A 210 -0.21 -21.15 -17.60
CA GLU A 210 0.84 -20.44 -18.33
C GLU A 210 2.21 -20.53 -17.62
N GLY A 211 3.26 -19.97 -18.22
CA GLY A 211 4.56 -19.78 -17.58
C GLY A 211 4.57 -18.58 -16.64
N PHE A 212 4.86 -18.81 -15.36
CA PHE A 212 4.98 -17.77 -14.34
C PHE A 212 6.37 -17.75 -13.73
N ASN A 213 6.84 -16.56 -13.38
CA ASN A 213 8.01 -16.42 -12.52
C ASN A 213 7.57 -16.77 -11.09
N SER A 214 8.14 -17.84 -10.53
CA SER A 214 7.66 -18.43 -9.29
C SER A 214 8.82 -18.90 -8.41
N LYS A 215 8.57 -18.99 -7.10
CA LYS A 215 9.53 -19.53 -6.14
C LYS A 215 8.84 -20.61 -5.32
N ILE A 216 9.44 -21.81 -5.28
CA ILE A 216 9.01 -22.89 -4.40
C ILE A 216 10.03 -22.98 -3.27
N SER A 217 9.56 -22.97 -2.03
CA SER A 217 10.36 -23.12 -0.82
C SER A 217 9.75 -24.21 0.07
N ASP A 218 10.49 -24.61 1.11
CA ASP A 218 10.06 -25.67 2.02
C ASP A 218 8.78 -25.30 2.79
N ASN A 219 8.58 -24.01 3.10
CA ASN A 219 7.47 -23.53 3.92
C ASN A 219 6.38 -22.78 3.14
N TYR A 220 6.69 -22.27 1.96
CA TYR A 220 5.80 -21.42 1.18
C TYR A 220 6.13 -21.48 -0.32
N LYS A 221 5.19 -21.02 -1.13
CA LYS A 221 5.37 -20.81 -2.56
C LYS A 221 4.92 -19.41 -2.97
N VAL A 222 5.53 -18.89 -4.02
CA VAL A 222 5.26 -17.53 -4.52
C VAL A 222 5.04 -17.57 -6.01
N VAL A 223 4.04 -16.83 -6.49
CA VAL A 223 3.81 -16.59 -7.92
C VAL A 223 3.78 -15.08 -8.19
N GLU A 224 4.50 -14.65 -9.23
CA GLU A 224 4.47 -13.27 -9.73
C GLU A 224 3.42 -13.13 -10.83
N LEU A 225 2.36 -12.35 -10.59
CA LEU A 225 1.40 -11.92 -11.60
C LEU A 225 1.73 -10.50 -12.04
N ARG A 226 2.07 -10.31 -13.31
CA ARG A 226 2.39 -8.99 -13.85
C ARG A 226 1.12 -8.24 -14.24
N TYR A 227 1.09 -6.95 -13.99
CA TYR A 227 0.09 -6.06 -14.59
C TYR A 227 0.53 -5.63 -15.99
N ILE A 228 -0.42 -5.13 -16.79
CA ILE A 228 -0.15 -4.58 -18.11
C ILE A 228 0.93 -3.48 -18.06
N GLY A 229 1.75 -3.41 -19.11
CA GLY A 229 2.94 -2.55 -19.12
C GLY A 229 4.09 -3.06 -18.24
N LYS A 230 3.87 -4.11 -17.43
CA LYS A 230 4.88 -4.79 -16.58
C LYS A 230 5.58 -3.87 -15.56
N ALA A 231 5.07 -2.66 -15.37
CA ALA A 231 5.56 -1.69 -14.40
C ALA A 231 5.24 -2.12 -12.96
N PHE A 232 4.12 -2.80 -12.75
CA PHE A 232 3.74 -3.38 -11.46
C PHE A 232 3.59 -4.90 -11.56
N SER A 233 3.84 -5.58 -10.45
CA SER A 233 3.49 -7.00 -10.26
C SER A 233 2.80 -7.20 -8.92
N MET A 234 1.85 -8.12 -8.86
CA MET A 234 1.39 -8.74 -7.63
C MET A 234 2.24 -9.99 -7.35
N PHE A 235 2.70 -10.15 -6.12
CA PHE A 235 3.32 -11.38 -5.63
C PHE A 235 2.36 -12.03 -4.64
N VAL A 236 1.85 -13.22 -4.95
CA VAL A 236 1.03 -14.01 -4.03
C VAL A 236 1.94 -14.98 -3.30
N ILE A 237 1.98 -14.91 -1.98
CA ILE A 237 2.83 -15.71 -1.08
C ILE A 237 1.91 -16.63 -0.29
N LEU A 238 1.88 -17.89 -0.69
CA LEU A 238 1.01 -18.91 -0.11
C LEU A 238 1.86 -19.83 0.79
N PRO A 239 1.56 -19.96 2.09
CA PRO A 239 2.18 -21.01 2.91
C PRO A 239 1.85 -22.40 2.34
N ASN A 240 2.69 -23.40 2.62
CA ASN A 240 2.41 -24.76 2.14
C ASN A 240 1.28 -25.43 2.95
N GLU A 241 1.16 -25.08 4.23
CA GLU A 241 0.15 -25.58 5.15
C GLU A 241 -1.10 -24.69 5.19
N ILE A 242 -2.29 -25.30 5.27
CA ILE A 242 -3.58 -24.58 5.32
C ILE A 242 -3.63 -23.54 6.46
N ASN A 243 -3.10 -23.88 7.64
CA ASN A 243 -3.05 -22.99 8.80
C ASN A 243 -1.70 -22.25 8.92
N GLY A 244 -0.90 -22.23 7.85
CA GLY A 244 0.50 -21.78 7.88
C GLY A 244 0.71 -20.26 7.87
N LEU A 245 -0.33 -19.46 7.60
CA LEU A 245 -0.19 -18.01 7.44
C LEU A 245 0.44 -17.34 8.68
N ALA A 246 0.02 -17.72 9.88
CA ALA A 246 0.56 -17.14 11.12
C ALA A 246 2.04 -17.48 11.34
N ALA A 247 2.53 -18.61 10.81
CA ALA A 247 3.95 -18.95 10.85
C ALA A 247 4.72 -18.13 9.80
N LEU A 248 4.17 -18.05 8.57
CA LEU A 248 4.73 -17.23 7.50
C LEU A 248 4.84 -15.74 7.91
N GLU A 249 3.83 -15.18 8.58
CA GLU A 249 3.86 -13.79 9.04
C GLU A 249 5.00 -13.51 10.03
N LYS A 250 5.45 -14.50 10.80
CA LYS A 250 6.63 -14.36 11.68
C LYS A 250 7.95 -14.37 10.90
N GLU A 251 7.97 -14.99 9.72
CA GLU A 251 9.13 -14.99 8.82
C GLU A 251 9.22 -13.69 8.00
N ILE A 252 8.09 -12.99 7.78
CA ILE A 252 8.07 -11.70 7.10
C ILE A 252 8.90 -10.68 7.88
N ASN A 253 10.07 -10.38 7.33
CA ASN A 253 10.99 -9.35 7.78
C ASN A 253 11.54 -8.58 6.57
N ALA A 254 12.34 -7.54 6.81
CA ALA A 254 12.92 -6.73 5.73
C ALA A 254 13.72 -7.57 4.70
N GLN A 255 14.47 -8.59 5.13
CA GLN A 255 15.24 -9.45 4.22
C GLN A 255 14.32 -10.39 3.43
N PHE A 256 13.27 -10.93 4.05
CA PHE A 256 12.28 -11.74 3.37
C PHE A 256 11.60 -10.94 2.24
N LEU A 257 11.11 -9.74 2.55
CA LEU A 257 10.48 -8.87 1.55
C LEU A 257 11.47 -8.50 0.44
N LYS A 258 12.71 -8.18 0.80
CA LYS A 258 13.79 -7.89 -0.16
C LYS A 258 14.04 -9.07 -1.12
N ASP A 259 14.12 -10.28 -0.59
CA ASP A 259 14.33 -11.48 -1.40
C ASP A 259 13.17 -11.72 -2.39
N ILE A 260 11.93 -11.38 -2.02
CA ILE A 260 10.77 -11.46 -2.91
C ILE A 260 10.83 -10.38 -4.02
N ILE A 261 11.02 -9.10 -3.68
CA ILE A 261 11.04 -8.00 -4.67
C ILE A 261 12.21 -8.13 -5.66
N ASP A 262 13.35 -8.66 -5.20
CA ASP A 262 14.52 -8.96 -6.02
C ASP A 262 14.39 -10.27 -6.81
N ARG A 263 13.31 -11.03 -6.61
CA ARG A 263 13.03 -12.33 -7.25
C ARG A 263 14.15 -13.35 -7.00
N LYS A 264 14.75 -13.30 -5.82
CA LYS A 264 15.84 -14.21 -5.45
C LYS A 264 15.31 -15.64 -5.27
N GLY A 265 15.84 -16.54 -6.10
CA GLY A 265 15.41 -17.95 -6.15
C GLY A 265 14.10 -18.16 -6.89
N PHE A 266 13.69 -17.21 -7.74
CA PHE A 266 12.57 -17.42 -8.65
C PHE A 266 13.06 -18.07 -9.95
N GLU A 267 12.20 -18.88 -10.54
CA GLU A 267 12.39 -19.55 -11.81
C GLU A 267 11.10 -19.52 -12.65
N GLY A 268 11.23 -19.69 -13.96
CA GLY A 268 10.09 -19.78 -14.86
C GLY A 268 9.46 -21.17 -14.78
N LEU A 269 8.27 -21.27 -14.19
CA LEU A 269 7.53 -22.52 -14.04
C LEU A 269 6.22 -22.47 -14.81
N PHE A 270 5.87 -23.56 -15.47
CA PHE A 270 4.54 -23.70 -16.09
C PHE A 270 3.54 -24.15 -15.01
N LEU A 271 2.57 -23.29 -14.67
CA LEU A 271 1.65 -23.51 -13.56
C LEU A 271 0.19 -23.58 -14.02
N GLU A 272 -0.59 -24.42 -13.37
CA GLU A 272 -2.05 -24.27 -13.29
C GLU A 272 -2.41 -23.40 -12.08
N LEU A 273 -2.53 -22.09 -12.30
CA LEU A 273 -2.86 -21.13 -11.26
C LEU A 273 -4.37 -21.07 -11.03
N ARG A 274 -4.78 -21.31 -9.79
CA ARG A 274 -6.16 -21.10 -9.32
C ARG A 274 -6.15 -20.10 -8.19
N MET A 275 -6.83 -18.98 -8.37
CA MET A 275 -6.79 -17.86 -7.44
C MET A 275 -8.20 -17.35 -7.16
N PRO A 276 -8.60 -17.17 -5.89
CA PRO A 276 -9.93 -16.66 -5.58
C PRO A 276 -10.04 -15.23 -6.06
N LYS A 277 -11.23 -14.85 -6.52
CA LYS A 277 -11.62 -13.44 -6.57
C LYS A 277 -11.66 -12.92 -5.13
N PHE A 278 -11.33 -11.66 -4.93
CA PHE A 278 -11.50 -11.05 -3.62
C PHE A 278 -11.56 -9.54 -3.72
N ARG A 279 -12.20 -8.94 -2.72
CA ARG A 279 -12.24 -7.50 -2.50
C ARG A 279 -11.84 -7.26 -1.06
N LEU A 280 -10.87 -6.39 -0.83
CA LEU A 280 -10.47 -6.01 0.53
C LEU A 280 -10.67 -4.51 0.72
N GLU A 281 -11.23 -4.16 1.87
CA GLU A 281 -11.35 -2.80 2.34
C GLU A 281 -10.93 -2.77 3.81
N SER A 282 -9.87 -2.03 4.13
CA SER A 282 -9.35 -1.93 5.50
C SER A 282 -9.19 -0.48 5.90
N SER A 283 -9.56 -0.18 7.14
CA SER A 283 -9.50 1.17 7.73
C SER A 283 -8.68 1.12 9.01
N PHE A 284 -7.77 2.07 9.20
CA PHE A 284 -6.86 2.14 10.33
C PHE A 284 -6.77 3.56 10.88
N GLN A 285 -6.80 3.68 12.20
CA GLN A 285 -6.34 4.86 12.92
C GLN A 285 -4.92 4.59 13.40
N LEU A 286 -3.94 5.20 12.73
CA LEU A 286 -2.53 4.81 12.85
C LEU A 286 -1.77 5.53 13.97
N GLY A 287 -2.38 6.47 14.70
CA GLY A 287 -1.71 7.24 15.75
C GLY A 287 -1.00 6.37 16.79
N GLU A 288 -1.75 5.50 17.46
CA GLU A 288 -1.22 4.56 18.46
C GLU A 288 -0.20 3.57 17.88
N VAL A 289 -0.39 3.15 16.63
CA VAL A 289 0.54 2.27 15.92
C VAL A 289 1.89 2.97 15.72
N LEU A 290 1.86 4.22 15.26
CA LEU A 290 3.06 5.01 14.99
C LEU A 290 3.78 5.41 16.27
N ILE A 291 3.06 5.72 17.34
CA ILE A 291 3.63 5.94 18.67
C ILE A 291 4.43 4.71 19.12
N LYS A 292 3.86 3.50 18.99
CA LYS A 292 4.55 2.24 19.34
C LYS A 292 5.77 1.96 18.45
N LEU A 293 5.73 2.39 17.19
CA LEU A 293 6.88 2.30 16.28
C LEU A 293 7.98 3.32 16.60
N GLY A 294 7.72 4.30 17.47
CA GLY A 294 8.70 5.29 17.94
C GLY A 294 8.48 6.72 17.43
N LEU A 295 7.36 7.00 16.77
CA LEU A 295 7.00 8.33 16.29
C LEU A 295 6.03 9.01 17.26
N SER A 296 6.45 9.22 18.51
CA SER A 296 5.58 9.72 19.58
C SER A 296 5.46 11.23 19.63
N ASP A 297 6.53 11.97 19.35
CA ASP A 297 6.61 13.40 19.64
C ASP A 297 5.62 14.20 18.82
N ILE A 298 5.36 13.80 17.56
CA ILE A 298 4.40 14.52 16.72
C ILE A 298 2.97 14.44 17.24
N PHE A 299 2.64 13.44 18.07
CA PHE A 299 1.33 13.27 18.67
C PHE A 299 1.25 13.86 20.10
N ASP A 300 2.35 14.42 20.60
CA ASP A 300 2.44 15.02 21.94
C ASP A 300 2.45 16.56 21.84
N PRO A 301 1.42 17.25 22.34
CA PRO A 301 1.32 18.72 22.26
C PRO A 301 2.50 19.47 22.90
N GLN A 302 3.24 18.85 23.82
CA GLN A 302 4.37 19.48 24.51
C GLN A 302 5.72 19.18 23.86
N LYS A 303 5.81 18.09 23.07
CA LYS A 303 7.07 17.66 22.45
C LYS A 303 7.13 17.90 20.95
N ALA A 304 5.99 18.00 20.28
CA ALA A 304 5.92 18.18 18.85
C ALA A 304 6.68 19.43 18.40
N ASP A 305 7.68 19.23 17.54
CA ASP A 305 8.37 20.31 16.85
C ASP A 305 8.09 20.23 15.36
N LEU A 306 6.92 20.73 14.98
CA LEU A 306 6.47 20.88 13.59
C LEU A 306 6.56 22.35 13.13
N SER A 307 7.46 23.12 13.75
CA SER A 307 7.63 24.56 13.50
C SER A 307 7.99 24.91 12.05
N GLY A 308 8.51 23.95 11.28
CA GLY A 308 8.72 24.11 9.83
C GLY A 308 7.42 24.29 9.04
N MET A 309 6.28 23.86 9.57
CA MET A 309 4.97 24.04 8.94
C MET A 309 4.39 25.44 9.15
N THR A 310 4.73 26.11 10.25
CA THR A 310 4.12 27.38 10.69
C THR A 310 5.05 28.59 10.57
N GLY A 311 6.29 28.39 10.10
CA GLY A 311 7.28 29.46 10.00
C GLY A 311 7.98 29.79 11.33
N GLY A 312 7.95 28.86 12.29
CA GLY A 312 8.72 28.97 13.54
C GLY A 312 7.93 28.69 14.82
N GLU A 313 6.59 28.69 14.77
CA GLU A 313 5.75 28.47 15.94
C GLU A 313 5.62 26.97 16.30
N LYS A 314 5.88 26.61 17.56
CA LYS A 314 5.74 25.25 18.07
C LYS A 314 4.38 25.00 18.71
N ASN A 315 3.32 25.18 17.93
CA ASN A 315 1.94 25.10 18.40
C ASN A 315 1.09 24.06 17.65
N ILE A 316 1.68 23.34 16.69
CA ILE A 316 0.99 22.32 15.90
C ILE A 316 1.54 20.93 16.22
N TYR A 317 0.62 19.98 16.37
CA TYR A 317 0.88 18.55 16.60
C TYR A 317 -0.18 17.72 15.86
N ALA A 318 0.18 16.50 15.47
CA ALA A 318 -0.73 15.53 14.88
C ALA A 318 -1.76 15.09 15.93
N SER A 319 -3.03 15.32 15.66
CA SER A 319 -4.12 14.79 16.49
C SER A 319 -4.43 13.36 16.10
N GLU A 320 -4.54 13.10 14.80
CA GLU A 320 -4.99 11.81 14.28
C GLU A 320 -4.36 11.51 12.92
N MET A 321 -4.21 10.21 12.63
CA MET A 321 -3.86 9.73 11.30
C MET A 321 -4.79 8.61 10.87
N PHE A 322 -5.51 8.83 9.77
CA PHE A 322 -6.44 7.86 9.20
C PHE A 322 -5.87 7.29 7.90
N HIS A 323 -5.90 5.97 7.78
CA HIS A 323 -5.55 5.25 6.56
C HIS A 323 -6.71 4.34 6.14
N LYS A 324 -7.16 4.44 4.89
CA LYS A 324 -8.10 3.47 4.32
C LYS A 324 -7.63 3.01 2.95
N ALA A 325 -7.63 1.70 2.74
CA ALA A 325 -7.16 1.11 1.50
C ALA A 325 -8.21 0.15 0.93
N PHE A 326 -8.28 0.13 -0.40
CA PHE A 326 -9.18 -0.73 -1.15
C PHE A 326 -8.45 -1.42 -2.31
N VAL A 327 -8.69 -2.72 -2.46
CA VAL A 327 -8.31 -3.50 -3.65
C VAL A 327 -9.42 -4.45 -4.06
N GLU A 328 -9.56 -4.66 -5.36
CA GLU A 328 -10.46 -5.63 -5.95
C GLU A 328 -9.71 -6.44 -7.00
N VAL A 329 -9.70 -7.76 -6.82
CA VAL A 329 -9.05 -8.73 -7.69
C VAL A 329 -10.10 -9.59 -8.38
N ASN A 330 -10.09 -9.53 -9.71
CA ASN A 330 -10.98 -10.23 -10.61
C ASN A 330 -10.23 -10.65 -11.89
N GLU A 331 -10.97 -11.20 -12.85
CA GLU A 331 -10.41 -11.88 -14.02
C GLU A 331 -9.60 -10.98 -14.94
N GLU A 332 -10.11 -9.77 -15.19
CA GLU A 332 -9.45 -8.74 -16.00
C GLU A 332 -8.25 -8.14 -15.27
N GLY A 333 -8.35 -8.07 -13.95
CA GLY A 333 -7.79 -6.96 -13.19
C GLY A 333 -8.58 -5.69 -13.54
N THR A 334 -9.50 -5.29 -12.65
CA THR A 334 -10.46 -4.18 -12.76
C THR A 334 -10.63 -3.43 -14.14
N GLU A 335 -11.85 -3.57 -14.70
CA GLU A 335 -12.50 -3.07 -15.95
C GLU A 335 -11.72 -2.99 -17.27
N ALA A 336 -12.19 -3.83 -18.21
CA ALA A 336 -11.61 -4.12 -19.51
C ALA A 336 -12.08 -3.33 -20.73
N ALA A 337 -11.38 -3.62 -21.84
CA ALA A 337 -12.05 -4.15 -23.02
C ALA A 337 -11.31 -5.41 -23.53
N ALA A 338 -12.07 -6.44 -23.90
CA ALA A 338 -11.63 -7.77 -24.29
C ALA A 338 -10.78 -7.81 -25.58
N ALA A 339 -9.85 -8.77 -25.66
CA ALA A 339 -9.46 -9.39 -26.92
C ALA A 339 -8.90 -10.81 -26.69
N THR A 340 -9.62 -11.78 -27.22
CA THR A 340 -9.26 -13.19 -27.37
C THR A 340 -7.96 -13.32 -28.17
N GLY A 341 -6.87 -13.74 -27.52
CA GLY A 341 -5.57 -14.00 -28.14
C GLY A 341 -5.11 -15.41 -27.78
N MET A 342 -5.54 -16.38 -28.59
CA MET A 342 -5.10 -17.77 -28.49
C MET A 342 -3.64 -17.83 -28.97
N PHE A 343 -2.68 -17.79 -28.04
CA PHE A 343 -1.27 -17.94 -28.39
C PHE A 343 -0.97 -19.41 -28.70
N ALA A 344 -0.61 -19.66 -29.96
CA ALA A 344 0.02 -20.90 -30.37
C ALA A 344 1.36 -21.03 -29.64
N MET A 345 1.45 -21.98 -28.70
CA MET A 345 2.74 -22.34 -28.09
C MET A 345 3.58 -23.10 -29.12
N ASP A 346 4.82 -22.66 -29.26
CA ASP A 346 5.89 -23.35 -29.97
C ASP A 346 6.20 -24.66 -29.23
N LEU A 347 5.77 -25.79 -29.81
CA LEU A 347 5.82 -27.14 -29.22
C LEU A 347 7.24 -27.77 -29.20
N SER A 348 8.30 -26.96 -29.34
CA SER A 348 9.68 -27.45 -29.46
C SER A 348 10.46 -27.50 -28.15
N GLY A 349 9.93 -26.95 -27.05
CA GLY A 349 10.54 -27.00 -25.71
C GLY A 349 9.87 -28.06 -24.83
N TYR A 350 10.67 -28.86 -24.13
CA TYR A 350 10.21 -29.80 -23.11
C TYR A 350 9.64 -29.03 -21.90
N PHE A 351 8.41 -28.53 -22.02
CA PHE A 351 7.67 -28.03 -20.86
C PHE A 351 7.21 -29.25 -20.06
N GLY A 352 7.73 -29.41 -18.84
CA GLY A 352 7.22 -30.42 -17.91
C GLY A 352 5.72 -30.27 -17.69
N MET A 353 5.07 -31.30 -17.13
CA MET A 353 3.65 -31.21 -16.80
C MET A 353 3.38 -29.96 -15.93
N PRO A 354 2.28 -29.22 -16.19
CA PRO A 354 1.93 -28.04 -15.40
C PRO A 354 1.90 -28.37 -13.90
N MET A 355 2.52 -27.53 -13.08
CA MET A 355 2.48 -27.69 -11.63
C MET A 355 1.26 -26.98 -11.04
N ASP A 356 0.55 -27.64 -10.12
CA ASP A 356 -0.62 -27.05 -9.46
C ASP A 356 -0.25 -25.91 -8.50
N PHE A 357 -0.86 -24.74 -8.71
CA PHE A 357 -0.78 -23.60 -7.79
C PHE A 357 -2.18 -23.16 -7.37
N ASP A 358 -2.75 -23.84 -6.37
CA ASP A 358 -4.09 -23.54 -5.84
C ASP A 358 -4.02 -22.63 -4.60
N VAL A 359 -4.42 -21.37 -4.74
CA VAL A 359 -4.47 -20.34 -3.68
C VAL A 359 -5.75 -20.52 -2.86
N ASN A 360 -5.91 -21.68 -2.23
CA ASN A 360 -7.16 -22.09 -1.61
C ASN A 360 -7.22 -21.94 -0.09
N HIS A 361 -6.30 -21.23 0.53
CA HIS A 361 -6.24 -21.01 1.98
C HIS A 361 -5.49 -19.70 2.28
N PRO A 362 -5.42 -19.22 3.54
CA PRO A 362 -4.97 -17.87 3.83
C PRO A 362 -3.57 -17.57 3.32
N PHE A 363 -3.41 -16.41 2.69
CA PHE A 363 -2.18 -16.00 2.00
C PHE A 363 -1.89 -14.52 2.20
N THR A 364 -0.63 -14.13 2.01
CA THR A 364 -0.18 -12.74 1.94
C THR A 364 0.11 -12.37 0.50
N PHE A 365 -0.03 -11.11 0.13
CA PHE A 365 0.39 -10.62 -1.17
C PHE A 365 1.04 -9.24 -1.10
N LEU A 366 1.86 -8.94 -2.09
CA LEU A 366 2.50 -7.64 -2.29
C LEU A 366 2.12 -7.09 -3.66
N ILE A 367 2.00 -5.77 -3.80
CA ILE A 367 1.98 -5.09 -5.09
C ILE A 367 3.19 -4.18 -5.15
N VAL A 368 4.03 -4.39 -6.16
CA VAL A 368 5.39 -3.84 -6.22
C VAL A 368 5.60 -3.12 -7.54
N ASP A 369 6.21 -1.93 -7.49
CA ASP A 369 6.75 -1.27 -8.66
C ASP A 369 8.03 -2.00 -9.08
N ASN A 370 8.01 -2.63 -10.26
CA ASN A 370 9.09 -3.46 -10.75
C ASN A 370 10.34 -2.67 -11.16
N GLN A 371 10.19 -1.39 -11.50
CA GLN A 371 11.28 -0.50 -11.89
C GLN A 371 12.08 -0.05 -10.68
N THR A 372 11.39 0.33 -9.60
CA THR A 372 12.03 0.84 -8.37
C THR A 372 12.18 -0.21 -7.28
N LYS A 373 11.55 -1.38 -7.44
CA LYS A 373 11.40 -2.44 -6.43
C LYS A 373 10.61 -2.04 -5.18
N MET A 374 9.99 -0.87 -5.21
CA MET A 374 9.26 -0.31 -4.08
C MET A 374 7.94 -1.06 -3.84
N ILE A 375 7.69 -1.45 -2.60
CA ILE A 375 6.41 -2.04 -2.21
C ILE A 375 5.35 -0.94 -2.06
N HIS A 376 4.30 -1.01 -2.87
CA HIS A 376 3.18 -0.07 -2.81
C HIS A 376 2.10 -0.53 -1.85
N PHE A 377 1.82 -1.83 -1.88
CA PHE A 377 0.77 -2.44 -1.08
C PHE A 377 1.21 -3.77 -0.51
N ILE A 378 0.68 -4.08 0.66
CA ILE A 378 0.76 -5.37 1.31
C ILE A 378 -0.61 -5.72 1.87
N GLY A 379 -0.96 -6.99 1.81
CA GLY A 379 -2.20 -7.46 2.40
C GLY A 379 -2.21 -8.95 2.67
N LYS A 380 -3.21 -9.39 3.42
CA LYS A 380 -3.51 -10.80 3.64
C LYS A 380 -4.99 -11.07 3.44
N VAL A 381 -5.27 -12.24 2.88
CA VAL A 381 -6.62 -12.76 2.70
C VAL A 381 -6.76 -13.96 3.63
N THR A 382 -7.59 -13.82 4.65
CA THR A 382 -8.04 -14.90 5.55
C THR A 382 -9.39 -15.45 5.11
N ASN A 383 -10.22 -14.63 4.46
CA ASN A 383 -11.49 -15.01 3.86
C ASN A 383 -11.76 -14.20 2.58
N PRO A 384 -11.82 -14.82 1.38
CA PRO A 384 -12.06 -14.09 0.14
C PRO A 384 -13.52 -13.64 -0.05
N THR A 385 -14.46 -14.11 0.78
CA THR A 385 -15.90 -13.86 0.59
C THR A 385 -16.43 -12.59 1.27
N THR A 386 -15.58 -11.84 1.98
CA THR A 386 -15.98 -10.73 2.87
C THR A 386 -15.62 -9.38 2.31
#